data_AF-A0A3P1CXD0-F1
#
_entry.id   AF-A0A3P1CXD0-F1
#
_cell.length_a   1.000
_cell.length_b   1.000
_cell.length_c   1.000
_cell.angle_alpha   90.00
_cell.angle_beta   90.00
_cell.angle_gamma   90.00
#
_symmetry.space_group_name_H-M   'P 1'
#
loop_
_entity.id
_entity.type
_entity.pdbx_description
1 polymer ?
#
loop_
_entity_poly.entity_id
_entity_poly.type
_entity_poly.pdbx_seq_one_letter_code
_entity_poly.pdbx_strand_id
1 'polypeptide(L)'
;MIAYLDYLAFGYLHFKSYISIASINLIIIAGFIYGLFRQFKLPLYYFLPVPLLIFQPQYHEVTIWALTGLQHITLLLILCICLKLLKKPSPGKVTLAIVLAMLATFTHGNGILVFATGGFLLLIERNYKVLLPWVLFTLLTLVFYIFDYTPGSGVKSSINWAHMPVAFVAKIGATPSVWSPGSTGGSILWGTIISLVMIPTLLIAFYNSFKAGKTSSSANTELLSFFCFIFLTILLITIFRSSSQILLEIRFKIYAALSSVFFYLFLLTKSGRFRPITLAIATVLSVVFYISSYTVYTPEVVNKYTRLAADTYNWPKHQKELSNYNAIDASLPYLLPAYHQGFWRIPNLFAGFDEMVQTALQQKSFKPATLRTEHIMHGGDLPQLLVEMKEAPLRRQHLRDDLFLVLHDERQQKTYLAGTQPKFAGWRRFITTGSFFGPDFSTVLPLQVVPQGQYRLGCLLKDADNNLELIMTQENITL
;
A
#
# COMPACT_ATOMS: atom_id res chain seq x y z
N MET A 1 -20.73 1.09 -5.41
CA MET A 1 -20.95 0.92 -6.87
C MET A 1 -20.07 -0.17 -7.47
N ILE A 2 -18.73 -0.04 -7.46
CA ILE A 2 -17.83 -1.06 -8.08
C ILE A 2 -18.11 -2.47 -7.55
N ALA A 3 -18.21 -2.63 -6.23
CA ALA A 3 -18.51 -3.94 -5.63
C ALA A 3 -19.87 -4.52 -6.02
N TYR A 4 -20.87 -3.66 -6.26
CA TYR A 4 -22.20 -4.08 -6.70
C TYR A 4 -22.17 -4.55 -8.16
N LEU A 5 -21.45 -3.84 -9.03
CA LEU A 5 -21.26 -4.25 -10.42
C LEU A 5 -20.49 -5.57 -10.53
N ASP A 6 -19.46 -5.75 -9.69
CA ASP A 6 -18.70 -6.99 -9.59
C ASP A 6 -19.60 -8.16 -9.15
N TYR A 7 -20.43 -7.92 -8.13
CA TYR A 7 -21.42 -8.91 -7.70
C TYR A 7 -22.42 -9.27 -8.81
N LEU A 8 -22.94 -8.29 -9.57
CA LEU A 8 -23.84 -8.57 -10.69
C LEU A 8 -23.16 -9.39 -11.80
N ALA A 9 -21.84 -9.25 -11.97
CA ALA A 9 -21.09 -9.98 -12.98
C ALA A 9 -20.72 -11.42 -12.56
N PHE A 10 -20.31 -11.61 -11.30
CA PHE A 10 -19.76 -12.89 -10.82
C PHE A 10 -20.70 -13.68 -9.88
N GLY A 11 -21.73 -13.04 -9.33
CA GLY A 11 -22.62 -13.62 -8.31
C GLY A 11 -22.00 -13.69 -6.91
N TYR A 12 -20.80 -13.13 -6.71
CA TYR A 12 -20.10 -13.01 -5.43
C TYR A 12 -19.05 -11.90 -5.53
N LEU A 13 -18.47 -11.47 -4.41
CA LEU A 13 -17.42 -10.45 -4.38
C LEU A 13 -16.07 -11.05 -4.76
N HIS A 14 -15.57 -10.74 -5.96
CA HIS A 14 -14.33 -11.29 -6.49
C HIS A 14 -13.14 -10.35 -6.25
N PHE A 15 -12.54 -10.38 -5.06
CA PHE A 15 -11.48 -9.42 -4.68
C PHE A 15 -10.28 -9.31 -5.62
N LYS A 16 -9.96 -10.36 -6.39
CA LYS A 16 -8.89 -10.32 -7.41
C LYS A 16 -9.23 -9.37 -8.57
N SER A 17 -10.51 -9.17 -8.89
CA SER A 17 -10.94 -8.19 -9.92
C SER A 17 -10.61 -6.77 -9.45
N TYR A 18 -10.88 -6.43 -8.19
CA TYR A 18 -10.57 -5.11 -7.61
C TYR A 18 -9.08 -4.80 -7.64
N ILE A 19 -8.23 -5.78 -7.29
CA ILE A 19 -6.77 -5.66 -7.36
C ILE A 19 -6.32 -5.47 -8.81
N SER A 20 -6.94 -6.18 -9.75
CA SER A 20 -6.66 -6.05 -11.19
C SER A 20 -7.04 -4.66 -11.72
N ILE A 21 -8.22 -4.14 -11.33
CA ILE A 21 -8.66 -2.78 -11.66
C ILE A 21 -7.67 -1.75 -11.13
N ALA A 22 -7.24 -1.87 -9.87
CA ALA A 22 -6.25 -0.97 -9.29
C ALA A 22 -4.91 -1.03 -10.05
N SER A 23 -4.48 -2.22 -10.46
CA SER A 23 -3.26 -2.41 -11.25
C SER A 23 -3.36 -1.79 -12.65
N ILE A 24 -4.49 -1.97 -13.33
CA ILE A 24 -4.76 -1.33 -14.63
C ILE A 24 -4.77 0.20 -14.48
N ASN A 25 -5.42 0.72 -13.44
CA ASN A 25 -5.44 2.16 -13.16
C ASN A 25 -4.03 2.72 -12.97
N LEU A 26 -3.13 2.00 -12.28
CA LEU A 26 -1.73 2.39 -12.11
C LEU A 26 -0.98 2.44 -13.45
N ILE A 27 -1.20 1.46 -14.34
CA ILE A 27 -0.63 1.46 -15.69
C ILE A 27 -1.14 2.66 -16.50
N ILE A 28 -2.43 2.99 -16.41
CA ILE A 28 -3.01 4.15 -17.09
C ILE A 28 -2.40 5.45 -16.55
N ILE A 29 -2.20 5.57 -15.23
CA ILE A 29 -1.51 6.72 -14.61
C ILE A 29 -0.06 6.83 -15.13
N ALA A 30 0.67 5.71 -15.21
CA ALA A 30 2.01 5.71 -15.80
C ALA A 30 1.99 6.15 -17.29
N GLY A 31 0.97 5.72 -18.05
CA GLY A 31 0.73 6.17 -19.42
C GLY A 31 0.42 7.67 -19.51
N PHE A 32 -0.30 8.22 -18.54
CA PHE A 32 -0.54 9.67 -18.42
C PHE A 32 0.77 10.43 -18.15
N ILE A 33 1.59 9.95 -17.21
CA ILE A 33 2.91 10.53 -16.91
C ILE A 33 3.84 10.46 -18.13
N TYR A 34 3.78 9.36 -18.90
CA TYR A 34 4.46 9.26 -20.17
C TYR A 34 3.96 10.32 -21.18
N GLY A 35 2.64 10.51 -21.27
CA GLY A 35 2.03 11.58 -22.07
C GLY A 35 2.53 12.98 -21.68
N LEU A 36 2.66 13.27 -20.39
CA LEU A 36 3.28 14.50 -19.89
C LEU A 36 4.74 14.62 -20.34
N PHE A 37 5.54 13.57 -20.16
CA PHE A 37 6.95 13.53 -20.55
C PHE A 37 7.14 13.79 -22.05
N ARG A 38 6.25 13.27 -22.91
CA ARG A 38 6.33 13.50 -24.36
C ARG A 38 6.14 14.97 -24.76
N GLN A 39 5.52 15.80 -23.91
CA GLN A 39 5.42 17.24 -24.14
C GLN A 39 6.80 17.93 -24.06
N PHE A 40 7.79 17.32 -23.39
CA PHE A 40 9.15 17.86 -23.26
C PHE A 40 10.02 17.68 -24.52
N LYS A 41 9.57 16.87 -25.49
CA LYS A 41 10.30 16.56 -26.73
C LYS A 41 11.72 15.99 -26.48
N LEU A 42 11.89 15.23 -25.40
CA LEU A 42 13.15 14.56 -25.06
C LEU A 42 13.20 13.12 -25.61
N PRO A 43 14.41 12.57 -25.83
CA PRO A 43 14.59 11.15 -26.15
C PRO A 43 14.00 10.23 -25.08
N LEU A 44 13.50 9.05 -25.49
CA LEU A 44 12.78 8.12 -24.61
C LEU A 44 13.60 7.65 -23.40
N TYR A 45 14.92 7.54 -23.51
CA TYR A 45 15.78 7.09 -22.40
C TYR A 45 15.74 8.03 -21.19
N TYR A 46 15.35 9.31 -21.36
CA TYR A 46 15.10 10.21 -20.23
C TYR A 46 13.91 9.78 -19.37
N PHE A 47 13.05 8.89 -19.88
CA PHE A 47 11.93 8.35 -19.14
C PHE A 47 12.32 7.17 -18.23
N LEU A 48 13.51 6.59 -18.37
CA LEU A 48 13.94 5.37 -17.67
C LEU A 48 13.76 5.40 -16.13
N PRO A 49 14.05 6.51 -15.41
CA PRO A 49 13.82 6.55 -13.96
C PRO A 49 12.36 6.40 -13.54
N VAL A 50 11.42 6.82 -14.38
CA VAL A 50 9.99 6.89 -14.05
C VAL A 50 9.38 5.50 -13.75
N PRO A 51 9.45 4.49 -14.65
CA PRO A 51 8.91 3.17 -14.36
C PRO A 51 9.58 2.49 -13.17
N LEU A 52 10.87 2.77 -12.90
CA LEU A 52 11.58 2.22 -11.73
C LEU A 52 11.03 2.81 -10.40
N LEU A 53 10.67 4.09 -10.38
CA LEU A 53 10.08 4.70 -9.19
C LEU A 53 8.62 4.30 -8.99
N ILE A 54 7.88 4.09 -10.09
CA ILE A 54 6.47 3.69 -10.04
C ILE A 54 6.37 2.20 -9.74
N PHE A 55 6.88 1.29 -10.55
CA PHE A 55 6.58 -0.13 -10.46
C PHE A 55 7.41 -0.89 -9.41
N GLN A 56 7.28 -0.49 -8.14
CA GLN A 56 8.07 -1.02 -7.02
C GLN A 56 7.20 -1.28 -5.77
N PRO A 57 7.53 -2.28 -4.93
CA PRO A 57 6.66 -2.80 -3.87
C PRO A 57 6.58 -1.95 -2.59
N GLN A 58 7.24 -0.80 -2.50
CA GLN A 58 7.23 0.02 -1.27
C GLN A 58 5.84 0.46 -0.82
N TYR A 59 4.88 0.54 -1.72
CA TYR A 59 3.49 0.88 -1.43
C TYR A 59 2.56 -0.30 -1.73
N HIS A 60 3.04 -1.54 -1.51
CA HIS A 60 2.32 -2.77 -1.82
C HIS A 60 0.90 -2.81 -1.24
N GLU A 61 0.64 -2.21 -0.08
CA GLU A 61 -0.73 -2.10 0.46
C GLU A 61 -1.71 -1.47 -0.51
N VAL A 62 -1.28 -0.50 -1.32
CA VAL A 62 -2.18 0.13 -2.30
C VAL A 62 -2.30 -0.71 -3.57
N THR A 63 -1.29 -1.51 -3.90
CA THR A 63 -1.31 -2.31 -5.14
C THR A 63 -1.94 -3.69 -4.96
N ILE A 64 -1.86 -4.29 -3.77
CA ILE A 64 -2.30 -5.68 -3.52
C ILE A 64 -3.54 -5.80 -2.64
N TRP A 65 -3.96 -4.73 -1.95
CA TRP A 65 -5.17 -4.76 -1.12
C TRP A 65 -6.30 -4.02 -1.83
N ALA A 66 -7.39 -4.75 -2.08
CA ALA A 66 -8.51 -4.30 -2.90
C ALA A 66 -9.08 -2.93 -2.50
N LEU A 67 -9.32 -2.70 -1.21
CA LEU A 67 -9.94 -1.47 -0.72
C LEU A 67 -9.04 -0.25 -0.94
N THR A 68 -7.80 -0.31 -0.43
CA THR A 68 -6.84 0.81 -0.50
C THR A 68 -6.42 1.11 -1.93
N GLY A 69 -6.32 0.08 -2.78
CA GLY A 69 -6.06 0.26 -4.21
C GLY A 69 -7.17 1.01 -4.94
N LEU A 70 -8.42 0.60 -4.73
CA LEU A 70 -9.57 1.29 -5.29
C LEU A 70 -9.72 2.71 -4.75
N GLN A 71 -9.29 2.99 -3.52
CA GLN A 71 -9.34 4.34 -2.95
C GLN A 71 -8.27 5.26 -3.52
N HIS A 72 -6.99 4.91 -3.40
CA HIS A 72 -5.91 5.84 -3.74
C HIS A 72 -5.55 5.84 -5.23
N ILE A 73 -5.46 4.67 -5.88
CA ILE A 73 -5.04 4.60 -7.29
C ILE A 73 -6.16 5.10 -8.21
N THR A 74 -7.42 4.71 -7.94
CA THR A 74 -8.55 5.22 -8.73
C THR A 74 -8.69 6.74 -8.58
N LEU A 75 -8.47 7.29 -7.39
CA LEU A 75 -8.51 8.73 -7.17
C LEU A 75 -7.41 9.44 -7.96
N LEU A 76 -6.19 8.91 -7.99
CA LEU A 76 -5.11 9.43 -8.84
C LEU A 76 -5.47 9.39 -10.33
N LEU A 77 -6.15 8.33 -10.78
CA LEU A 77 -6.64 8.24 -12.17
C LEU A 77 -7.72 9.30 -12.44
N ILE A 78 -8.68 9.47 -11.53
CA ILE A 78 -9.70 10.51 -11.62
C ILE A 78 -9.05 11.89 -11.71
N LEU A 79 -8.04 12.17 -10.88
CA LEU A 79 -7.26 13.40 -10.94
C LEU A 79 -6.64 13.60 -12.34
N CYS A 80 -5.97 12.58 -12.90
CA CYS A 80 -5.37 12.65 -14.23
C CYS A 80 -6.42 13.02 -15.31
N ILE A 81 -7.58 12.37 -15.27
CA ILE A 81 -8.68 12.62 -16.21
C ILE A 81 -9.23 14.04 -16.02
N CYS A 82 -9.49 14.47 -14.77
CA CYS A 82 -9.96 15.81 -14.45
C CYS A 82 -9.01 16.89 -14.98
N LEU A 83 -7.71 16.78 -14.72
CA LEU A 83 -6.73 17.76 -15.21
C LEU A 83 -6.71 17.82 -16.75
N LYS A 84 -6.79 16.67 -17.43
CA LYS A 84 -6.86 16.61 -18.89
C LYS A 84 -8.12 17.28 -19.46
N LEU A 85 -9.27 17.09 -18.81
CA LEU A 85 -10.54 17.69 -19.21
C LEU A 85 -10.51 19.22 -19.02
N LEU A 86 -9.98 19.68 -17.90
CA LEU A 86 -9.90 21.11 -17.55
C LEU A 86 -8.87 21.88 -18.37
N LYS A 87 -7.85 21.22 -18.91
CA LYS A 87 -6.81 21.85 -19.74
C LYS A 87 -7.35 22.48 -21.03
N LYS A 88 -8.39 21.88 -21.62
CA LYS A 88 -9.11 22.42 -22.80
C LYS A 88 -10.61 22.36 -22.52
N PRO A 89 -11.11 23.26 -21.67
CA PRO A 89 -12.45 23.14 -21.11
C PRO A 89 -13.49 23.46 -22.19
N SER A 90 -14.51 22.61 -22.24
CA SER A 90 -15.78 22.84 -22.93
C SER A 90 -16.90 22.49 -21.94
N PRO A 91 -18.15 22.96 -22.12
CA PRO A 91 -19.22 22.71 -21.15
C PRO A 91 -19.33 21.24 -20.75
N GLY A 92 -19.39 20.31 -21.72
CA GLY A 92 -19.44 18.87 -21.44
C GLY A 92 -18.21 18.32 -20.69
N LYS A 93 -17.00 18.80 -21.02
CA LYS A 93 -15.78 18.38 -20.30
C LYS A 93 -15.73 18.90 -18.87
N VAL A 94 -16.19 20.14 -18.65
CA VAL A 94 -16.26 20.74 -17.31
C VAL A 94 -17.30 20.01 -16.47
N THR A 95 -18.49 19.72 -17.02
CA THR A 95 -19.52 18.91 -16.34
C THR A 95 -18.97 17.53 -15.97
N LEU A 96 -18.30 16.84 -16.90
CA LEU A 96 -17.70 15.54 -16.62
C LEU A 96 -16.61 15.64 -15.54
N ALA A 97 -15.75 16.67 -15.58
CA ALA A 97 -14.73 16.89 -14.56
C ALA A 97 -15.33 17.17 -13.17
N ILE A 98 -16.44 17.91 -13.09
CA ILE A 98 -17.18 18.14 -11.84
C ILE A 98 -17.75 16.82 -11.31
N VAL A 99 -18.43 16.04 -12.15
CA VAL A 99 -18.98 14.73 -11.75
C VAL A 99 -17.87 13.81 -11.25
N LEU A 100 -16.74 13.75 -11.96
CA LEU A 100 -15.59 12.95 -11.54
C LEU A 100 -14.99 13.44 -10.21
N ALA A 101 -14.86 14.76 -10.01
CA ALA A 101 -14.37 15.32 -8.76
C ALA A 101 -15.34 15.05 -7.59
N MET A 102 -16.66 15.08 -7.82
CA MET A 102 -17.65 14.65 -6.83
C MET A 102 -17.48 13.17 -6.47
N LEU A 103 -17.37 12.29 -7.47
CA LEU A 103 -17.12 10.86 -7.24
C LEU A 103 -15.83 10.63 -6.45
N ALA A 104 -14.77 11.39 -6.72
CA ALA A 104 -13.54 11.33 -5.95
C ALA A 104 -13.79 11.69 -4.47
N THR A 105 -14.50 12.79 -4.19
CA THR A 105 -14.85 13.22 -2.83
C THR A 105 -15.54 12.11 -2.03
N PHE A 106 -16.49 11.40 -2.64
CA PHE A 106 -17.20 10.30 -1.99
C PHE A 106 -16.46 8.95 -2.03
N THR A 107 -15.26 8.88 -2.63
CA THR A 107 -14.43 7.67 -2.65
C THR A 107 -13.48 7.59 -1.45
N HIS A 108 -12.83 8.72 -1.10
CA HIS A 108 -11.90 8.78 0.03
C HIS A 108 -11.76 10.22 0.55
N GLY A 109 -11.36 10.39 1.81
CA GLY A 109 -11.32 11.71 2.46
C GLY A 109 -10.41 12.75 1.78
N ASN A 110 -9.39 12.33 1.04
CA ASN A 110 -8.55 13.23 0.24
C ASN A 110 -9.10 13.50 -1.17
N GLY A 111 -10.22 12.90 -1.55
CA GLY A 111 -10.85 13.05 -2.87
C GLY A 111 -11.31 14.46 -3.17
N ILE A 112 -11.74 15.20 -2.15
CA ILE A 112 -12.09 16.62 -2.27
C ILE A 112 -10.94 17.47 -2.81
N LEU A 113 -9.68 17.03 -2.62
CA LEU A 113 -8.51 17.75 -3.10
C LEU A 113 -8.37 17.72 -4.63
N VAL A 114 -9.13 16.87 -5.33
CA VAL A 114 -9.27 16.94 -6.79
C VAL A 114 -9.91 18.28 -7.20
N PHE A 115 -10.89 18.78 -6.45
CA PHE A 115 -11.46 20.12 -6.68
C PHE A 115 -10.44 21.22 -6.44
N ALA A 116 -9.72 21.17 -5.31
CA ALA A 116 -8.69 22.16 -5.00
C ALA A 116 -7.61 22.20 -6.10
N THR A 117 -7.20 21.03 -6.58
CA THR A 117 -6.18 20.91 -7.63
C THR A 117 -6.69 21.37 -9.00
N GLY A 118 -7.93 21.01 -9.36
CA GLY A 118 -8.56 21.50 -10.58
C GLY A 118 -8.74 23.02 -10.58
N GLY A 119 -9.11 23.58 -9.43
CA GLY A 119 -9.19 25.04 -9.23
C GLY A 119 -7.83 25.70 -9.36
N PHE A 120 -6.78 25.11 -8.80
CA PHE A 120 -5.40 25.57 -8.96
C PHE A 120 -4.93 25.57 -10.43
N LEU A 121 -5.24 24.51 -11.18
CA LEU A 121 -4.96 24.45 -12.62
C LEU A 121 -5.68 25.58 -13.38
N LEU A 122 -6.99 25.72 -13.18
CA LEU A 122 -7.80 26.76 -13.82
C LEU A 122 -7.33 28.17 -13.47
N LEU A 123 -6.87 28.37 -12.24
CA LEU A 123 -6.30 29.62 -11.78
C LEU A 123 -5.00 29.96 -12.51
N ILE A 124 -4.05 29.02 -12.61
CA ILE A 124 -2.78 29.22 -13.34
C ILE A 124 -3.02 29.47 -14.83
N GLU A 125 -3.95 28.72 -15.43
CA GLU A 125 -4.36 28.90 -16.84
C GLU A 125 -5.27 30.14 -17.03
N ARG A 126 -5.59 30.86 -15.96
CA ARG A 126 -6.43 32.07 -15.92
C ARG A 126 -7.80 31.91 -16.56
N ASN A 127 -8.36 30.71 -16.47
CA ASN A 127 -9.69 30.44 -16.96
C ASN A 127 -10.75 30.76 -15.90
N TYR A 128 -10.87 32.03 -15.54
CA TYR A 128 -11.77 32.50 -14.49
C TYR A 128 -13.25 32.21 -14.76
N LYS A 129 -13.64 32.16 -16.05
CA LYS A 129 -15.00 31.82 -16.47
C LYS A 129 -15.41 30.42 -16.03
N VAL A 130 -14.48 29.47 -16.06
CA VAL A 130 -14.70 28.09 -15.60
C VAL A 130 -14.39 27.94 -14.10
N LEU A 131 -13.45 28.73 -13.57
CA LEU A 131 -13.11 28.70 -12.15
C LEU A 131 -14.29 29.05 -11.24
N LEU A 132 -15.11 30.04 -11.60
CA LEU A 132 -16.26 30.44 -10.79
C LEU A 132 -17.28 29.30 -10.59
N PRO A 133 -17.85 28.67 -11.64
CA PRO A 133 -18.74 27.52 -11.45
C PRO A 133 -18.03 26.35 -10.77
N TRP A 134 -16.73 26.12 -11.05
CA TRP A 134 -15.96 25.09 -10.38
C TRP A 134 -15.91 25.25 -8.85
N VAL A 135 -15.67 26.48 -8.37
CA VAL A 135 -15.68 26.80 -6.94
C VAL A 135 -17.08 26.63 -6.33
N LEU A 136 -18.13 27.06 -7.04
CA LEU A 136 -19.51 26.87 -6.57
C LEU A 136 -19.85 25.38 -6.37
N PHE A 137 -19.51 24.53 -7.35
CA PHE A 137 -19.71 23.08 -7.22
C PHE A 137 -18.82 22.44 -6.16
N THR A 138 -17.61 22.98 -5.93
CA THR A 138 -16.74 22.55 -4.83
C THR A 138 -17.43 22.76 -3.48
N LEU A 139 -17.96 23.97 -3.25
CA LEU A 139 -18.66 24.32 -2.01
C LEU A 139 -19.92 23.47 -1.81
N LEU A 140 -20.72 23.29 -2.87
CA LEU A 140 -21.91 22.45 -2.83
C LEU A 140 -21.57 21.00 -2.47
N THR A 141 -20.53 20.45 -3.10
CA THR A 141 -20.07 19.08 -2.81
C THR A 141 -19.56 18.96 -1.39
N LEU A 142 -18.84 19.96 -0.89
CA LEU A 142 -18.35 19.97 0.48
C LEU A 142 -19.50 19.98 1.50
N VAL A 143 -20.53 20.81 1.27
CA VAL A 143 -21.74 20.84 2.11
C VAL A 143 -22.41 19.46 2.15
N PHE A 144 -22.59 18.80 1.00
CA PHE A 144 -23.14 17.45 0.96
C PHE A 144 -22.23 16.41 1.62
N TYR A 145 -20.92 16.54 1.50
CA TYR A 145 -19.97 15.61 2.09
C TYR A 145 -19.96 15.66 3.63
N ILE A 146 -20.09 16.86 4.20
CA ILE A 146 -20.10 17.04 5.66
C ILE A 146 -21.49 16.87 6.28
N PHE A 147 -22.56 16.89 5.46
CA PHE A 147 -23.92 16.65 5.91
C PHE A 147 -24.03 15.24 6.48
N ASP A 148 -24.28 15.13 7.79
CA ASP A 148 -24.35 13.87 8.54
C ASP A 148 -23.04 13.04 8.52
N TYR A 149 -21.89 13.71 8.36
CA TYR A 149 -20.60 13.03 8.37
C TYR A 149 -20.21 12.56 9.77
N THR A 150 -19.99 11.26 9.91
CA THR A 150 -19.42 10.65 11.12
C THR A 150 -17.94 10.34 10.91
N PRO A 151 -17.03 10.92 11.71
CA PRO A 151 -15.60 10.62 11.60
C PRO A 151 -15.31 9.12 11.81
N GLY A 152 -14.52 8.53 10.93
CA GLY A 152 -14.06 7.14 11.07
C GLY A 152 -13.04 6.97 12.21
N SER A 153 -12.92 5.73 12.70
CA SER A 153 -12.08 5.32 13.85
C SER A 153 -10.58 5.61 13.75
N GLY A 154 -10.08 6.07 12.60
CA GLY A 154 -8.68 6.42 12.37
C GLY A 154 -8.31 7.88 12.61
N VAL A 155 -9.27 8.75 12.95
CA VAL A 155 -9.03 10.17 13.23
C VAL A 155 -8.64 10.32 14.71
N LYS A 156 -7.40 10.74 14.98
CA LYS A 156 -6.95 11.04 16.35
C LYS A 156 -7.34 12.47 16.73
N SER A 157 -7.74 12.68 17.98
CA SER A 157 -8.30 13.94 18.49
C SER A 157 -7.26 15.02 18.82
N SER A 158 -5.97 14.69 18.93
CA SER A 158 -4.92 15.65 19.27
C SER A 158 -3.94 15.87 18.12
N ILE A 159 -3.85 17.12 17.64
CA ILE A 159 -2.90 17.55 16.60
C ILE A 159 -1.60 18.00 17.27
N ASN A 160 -0.48 17.37 16.94
CA ASN A 160 0.84 17.84 17.35
C ASN A 160 1.42 18.80 16.29
N TRP A 161 1.26 20.09 16.51
CA TRP A 161 1.73 21.14 15.59
C TRP A 161 3.25 21.20 15.44
N ALA A 162 4.02 20.84 16.48
CA ALA A 162 5.48 20.91 16.45
C ALA A 162 6.10 19.84 15.53
N HIS A 163 5.53 18.64 15.51
CA HIS A 163 6.02 17.54 14.68
C HIS A 163 5.49 17.57 13.25
N MET A 164 4.45 18.37 12.99
CA MET A 164 3.76 18.41 11.70
C MET A 164 4.68 18.77 10.52
N PRO A 165 5.56 19.79 10.56
CA PRO A 165 6.43 20.11 9.43
C PRO A 165 7.40 18.97 9.10
N VAL A 166 7.99 18.34 10.12
CA VAL A 166 8.93 17.23 9.95
C VAL A 166 8.20 15.99 9.41
N ALA A 167 7.01 15.68 9.93
CA ALA A 167 6.20 14.58 9.44
C ALA A 167 5.73 14.79 7.99
N PHE A 168 5.37 16.02 7.64
CA PHE A 168 4.97 16.39 6.28
C PHE A 168 6.10 16.15 5.28
N VAL A 169 7.30 16.67 5.54
CA VAL A 169 8.46 16.44 4.65
C VAL A 169 8.87 14.97 4.64
N ALA A 170 8.85 14.28 5.79
CA ALA A 170 9.16 12.85 5.85
C ALA A 170 8.22 12.00 4.97
N LYS A 171 6.91 12.34 4.94
CA LYS A 171 5.92 11.65 4.10
C LYS A 171 6.09 12.01 2.61
N ILE A 172 6.39 13.27 2.26
CA ILE A 172 6.72 13.65 0.86
C ILE A 172 7.92 12.87 0.35
N GLY A 173 8.94 12.75 1.19
CA GLY A 173 10.21 12.14 0.84
C GLY A 173 10.32 10.68 1.20
N ALA A 174 9.24 9.92 1.43
CA ALA A 174 9.33 8.58 2.01
C ALA A 174 10.05 7.53 1.15
N THR A 175 10.40 7.81 -0.11
CA THR A 175 11.07 6.88 -1.04
C THR A 175 12.34 6.23 -0.45
N PRO A 176 13.29 6.96 0.18
CA PRO A 176 14.49 6.39 0.79
C PRO A 176 14.26 5.55 2.05
N SER A 177 13.03 5.46 2.57
CA SER A 177 12.70 4.57 3.70
C SER A 177 12.99 3.08 3.41
N VAL A 178 13.25 2.73 2.14
CA VAL A 178 13.69 1.40 1.72
C VAL A 178 15.10 1.03 2.19
N TRP A 179 15.94 1.99 2.58
CA TRP A 179 17.32 1.71 2.99
C TRP A 179 17.45 1.34 4.46
N SER A 180 16.58 1.88 5.29
CA SER A 180 16.56 1.60 6.73
C SER A 180 15.11 1.65 7.20
N PRO A 181 14.36 0.54 7.11
CA PRO A 181 13.02 0.45 7.66
C PRO A 181 13.03 0.89 9.13
N GLY A 182 12.25 1.92 9.47
CA GLY A 182 12.21 2.51 10.82
C GLY A 182 13.05 3.79 10.99
N SER A 183 14.01 4.09 10.11
CA SER A 183 14.70 5.38 10.10
C SER A 183 13.96 6.38 9.21
N THR A 184 13.68 7.57 9.76
CA THR A 184 13.00 8.66 9.04
C THR A 184 13.98 9.67 8.44
N GLY A 185 15.27 9.62 8.79
CA GLY A 185 16.26 10.64 8.42
C GLY A 185 16.42 10.83 6.91
N GLY A 186 16.59 9.73 6.16
CA GLY A 186 16.69 9.79 4.69
C GLY A 186 15.42 10.34 4.04
N SER A 187 14.25 9.99 4.59
CA SER A 187 12.95 10.49 4.11
C SER A 187 12.77 11.98 4.38
N ILE A 188 13.18 12.45 5.55
CA ILE A 188 13.16 13.87 5.92
C ILE A 188 14.07 14.68 4.99
N LEU A 189 15.30 14.22 4.77
CA LEU A 189 16.26 14.89 3.89
C LEU A 189 15.72 15.01 2.46
N TRP A 190 15.27 13.90 1.88
CA TRP A 190 14.75 13.88 0.51
C TRP A 190 13.49 14.73 0.36
N GLY A 191 12.57 14.63 1.32
CA GLY A 191 11.34 15.42 1.33
C GLY A 191 11.60 16.91 1.51
N THR A 192 12.62 17.28 2.29
CA THR A 192 13.05 18.67 2.46
C THR A 192 13.59 19.23 1.15
N ILE A 193 14.44 18.48 0.43
CA ILE A 193 14.96 18.90 -0.90
C ILE A 193 13.80 19.15 -1.87
N ILE A 194 12.85 18.21 -1.97
CA ILE A 194 11.67 18.37 -2.84
C ILE A 194 10.86 19.61 -2.42
N SER A 195 10.61 19.78 -1.12
CA SER A 195 9.76 20.85 -0.61
C SER A 195 10.40 22.23 -0.81
N LEU A 196 11.71 22.37 -0.58
CA LEU A 196 12.46 23.61 -0.76
C LEU A 196 12.43 24.12 -2.21
N VAL A 197 12.36 23.23 -3.19
CA VAL A 197 12.27 23.60 -4.60
C VAL A 197 10.82 23.83 -5.02
N MET A 198 9.93 22.91 -4.66
CA MET A 198 8.58 22.87 -5.21
C MET A 198 7.62 23.84 -4.52
N ILE A 199 7.71 24.05 -3.20
CA ILE A 199 6.81 24.98 -2.49
C ILE A 199 6.99 26.42 -3.02
N PRO A 200 8.22 26.98 -3.10
CA PRO A 200 8.39 28.32 -3.66
C PRO A 200 7.93 28.40 -5.13
N THR A 201 8.19 27.35 -5.92
CA THR A 201 7.73 27.30 -7.32
C THR A 201 6.21 27.35 -7.43
N LEU A 202 5.48 26.62 -6.57
CA LEU A 202 4.01 26.65 -6.51
C LEU A 202 3.49 28.02 -6.08
N LEU A 203 4.10 28.62 -5.05
CA LEU A 203 3.70 29.95 -4.56
C LEU A 203 3.95 31.04 -5.61
N ILE A 204 5.07 30.98 -6.34
CA ILE A 204 5.36 31.89 -7.44
C ILE A 204 4.35 31.70 -8.59
N ALA A 205 4.03 30.45 -8.94
CA ALA A 205 3.03 30.16 -9.97
C ALA A 205 1.64 30.69 -9.58
N PHE A 206 1.25 30.51 -8.31
CA PHE A 206 0.03 31.04 -7.73
C PHE A 206 0.01 32.57 -7.71
N TYR A 207 1.10 33.23 -7.31
CA TYR A 207 1.15 34.68 -7.29
C TYR A 207 1.11 35.27 -8.72
N ASN A 208 1.83 34.65 -9.64
CA ASN A 208 1.86 35.07 -11.05
C ASN A 208 0.54 34.80 -11.79
N SER A 209 -0.34 33.94 -11.28
CA SER A 209 -1.65 33.75 -11.90
C SER A 209 -2.51 35.00 -11.83
N PHE A 210 -2.31 35.87 -10.82
CA PHE A 210 -3.06 37.12 -10.66
C PHE A 210 -2.44 38.34 -11.37
N LYS A 211 -1.16 38.29 -11.77
CA LYS A 211 -0.50 39.40 -12.48
C LYS A 211 -0.76 39.36 -13.99
N ALA A 212 -0.93 40.49 -14.66
CA ALA A 212 -0.99 40.52 -16.13
C ALA A 212 0.35 40.03 -16.74
N GLY A 213 0.34 39.00 -17.59
CA GLY A 213 1.56 38.39 -18.15
C GLY A 213 1.32 37.12 -18.97
N LYS A 214 2.37 36.56 -19.60
CA LYS A 214 2.26 35.32 -20.39
C LYS A 214 2.03 34.10 -19.50
N THR A 215 1.15 33.20 -19.95
CA THR A 215 0.92 31.89 -19.31
C THR A 215 2.17 31.01 -19.46
N SER A 216 2.44 30.19 -18.43
CA SER A 216 3.56 29.23 -18.43
C SER A 216 3.34 28.12 -19.46
N SER A 217 4.40 27.39 -19.80
CA SER A 217 4.29 26.20 -20.66
C SER A 217 3.28 25.21 -20.09
N SER A 218 2.42 24.73 -20.97
CA SER A 218 1.28 23.86 -20.67
C SER A 218 1.64 22.51 -20.00
N ALA A 219 2.88 22.05 -20.13
CA ALA A 219 3.37 20.85 -19.45
C ALA A 219 3.81 21.14 -18.00
N ASN A 220 4.31 22.36 -17.76
CA ASN A 220 4.72 22.79 -16.42
C ASN A 220 3.50 23.04 -15.54
N THR A 221 2.40 23.55 -16.10
CA THR A 221 1.15 23.80 -15.36
C THR A 221 0.55 22.50 -14.85
N GLU A 222 0.43 21.47 -15.70
CA GLU A 222 -0.02 20.14 -15.28
C GLU A 222 0.86 19.54 -14.19
N LEU A 223 2.18 19.57 -14.36
CA LEU A 223 3.13 19.03 -13.38
C LEU A 223 2.98 19.73 -12.01
N LEU A 224 2.84 21.05 -12.01
CA LEU A 224 2.61 21.83 -10.79
C LEU A 224 1.26 21.49 -10.15
N SER A 225 0.21 21.26 -10.94
CA SER A 225 -1.07 20.79 -10.42
C SER A 225 -0.95 19.42 -9.74
N PHE A 226 -0.22 18.46 -10.29
CA PHE A 226 0.03 17.18 -9.60
C PHE A 226 0.76 17.38 -8.26
N PHE A 227 1.76 18.26 -8.21
CA PHE A 227 2.43 18.59 -6.96
C PHE A 227 1.51 19.24 -5.94
N CYS A 228 0.63 20.15 -6.38
CA CYS A 228 -0.41 20.74 -5.54
C CYS A 228 -1.26 19.65 -4.89
N PHE A 229 -1.75 18.68 -5.67
CA PHE A 229 -2.51 17.56 -5.15
C PHE A 229 -1.73 16.72 -4.13
N ILE A 230 -0.48 16.38 -4.43
CA ILE A 230 0.39 15.58 -3.55
C ILE A 230 0.61 16.31 -2.21
N PHE A 231 0.95 17.59 -2.26
CA PHE A 231 1.18 18.39 -1.05
C PHE A 231 -0.08 18.54 -0.22
N LEU A 232 -1.22 18.88 -0.84
CA LEU A 232 -2.48 18.96 -0.11
C LEU A 232 -2.87 17.61 0.50
N THR A 233 -2.66 16.51 -0.23
CA THR A 233 -2.98 15.16 0.27
C THR A 233 -2.10 14.79 1.46
N ILE A 234 -0.80 14.99 1.36
CA ILE A 234 0.12 14.67 2.46
C ILE A 234 -0.10 15.60 3.65
N LEU A 235 -0.43 16.87 3.42
CA LEU A 235 -0.80 17.82 4.46
C LEU A 235 -2.04 17.32 5.21
N LEU A 236 -3.10 16.97 4.48
CA LEU A 236 -4.34 16.43 5.04
C LEU A 236 -4.07 15.17 5.88
N ILE A 237 -3.32 14.21 5.34
CA ILE A 237 -2.93 12.98 6.04
C ILE A 237 -2.13 13.31 7.30
N THR A 238 -1.21 14.27 7.22
CA THR A 238 -0.37 14.65 8.37
C THR A 238 -1.21 15.30 9.47
N ILE A 239 -2.17 16.16 9.14
CA ILE A 239 -3.07 16.80 10.11
C ILE A 239 -3.90 15.75 10.84
N PHE A 240 -4.60 14.89 10.09
CA PHE A 240 -5.56 13.94 10.67
C PHE A 240 -4.92 12.68 11.25
N ARG A 241 -3.63 12.42 10.96
CA ARG A 241 -2.86 11.29 11.49
C ARG A 241 -1.58 11.72 12.21
N SER A 242 -1.54 12.95 12.72
CA SER A 242 -0.44 13.45 13.56
C SER A 242 -0.42 12.69 14.89
N SER A 243 0.31 11.58 14.95
CA SER A 243 0.69 10.93 16.20
C SER A 243 1.93 11.59 16.80
N SER A 244 2.21 11.31 18.09
CA SER A 244 3.48 11.68 18.74
C SER A 244 4.72 11.14 18.01
N GLN A 245 4.57 10.13 17.17
CA GLN A 245 5.62 9.55 16.33
C GLN A 245 5.39 9.82 14.84
N ILE A 246 6.48 9.91 14.07
CA ILE A 246 6.45 10.05 12.61
C ILE A 246 6.24 8.66 11.99
N LEU A 247 4.98 8.26 11.80
CA LEU A 247 4.67 7.02 11.09
C LEU A 247 4.60 7.22 9.57
N LEU A 248 5.48 6.49 8.86
CA LEU A 248 5.53 6.37 7.42
C LEU A 248 4.69 5.18 6.94
N GLU A 249 3.38 5.34 6.99
CA GLU A 249 2.44 4.30 6.58
C GLU A 249 2.60 3.92 5.10
N ILE A 250 2.67 2.62 4.85
CA ILE A 250 2.96 2.03 3.53
C ILE A 250 1.94 2.48 2.47
N ARG A 251 0.65 2.54 2.84
CA ARG A 251 -0.43 2.98 1.94
C ARG A 251 -0.30 4.40 1.38
N PHE A 252 0.52 5.26 1.99
CA PHE A 252 0.72 6.64 1.50
C PHE A 252 2.04 6.82 0.76
N LYS A 253 2.91 5.80 0.73
CA LYS A 253 4.21 5.89 0.05
C LYS A 253 4.09 6.00 -1.47
N ILE A 254 2.93 5.70 -2.05
CA ILE A 254 2.64 5.99 -3.48
C ILE A 254 2.77 7.49 -3.79
N TYR A 255 2.36 8.37 -2.88
CA TYR A 255 2.48 9.82 -3.08
C TYR A 255 3.95 10.28 -3.01
N ALA A 256 4.80 9.58 -2.25
CA ALA A 256 6.24 9.84 -2.20
C ALA A 256 6.98 9.35 -3.45
N ALA A 257 6.58 8.20 -3.98
CA ALA A 257 7.07 7.72 -5.27
C ALA A 257 6.70 8.72 -6.39
N LEU A 258 5.44 9.15 -6.43
CA LEU A 258 4.98 10.16 -7.40
C LEU A 258 5.64 11.53 -7.18
N SER A 259 5.87 11.97 -5.94
CA SER A 259 6.59 13.23 -5.68
C SER A 259 8.01 13.18 -6.26
N SER A 260 8.69 12.04 -6.14
CA SER A 260 10.04 11.83 -6.69
C SER A 260 10.02 11.80 -8.22
N VAL A 261 9.02 11.16 -8.84
CA VAL A 261 8.81 11.16 -10.29
C VAL A 261 8.57 12.56 -10.83
N PHE A 262 7.60 13.29 -10.28
CA PHE A 262 7.29 14.64 -10.75
C PHE A 262 8.44 15.61 -10.45
N PHE A 263 9.19 15.42 -9.37
CA PHE A 263 10.36 16.23 -9.06
C PHE A 263 11.44 16.04 -10.12
N TYR A 264 11.73 14.78 -10.47
CA TYR A 264 12.65 14.46 -11.56
C TYR A 264 12.21 15.09 -12.89
N LEU A 265 10.93 14.93 -13.27
CA LEU A 265 10.39 15.52 -14.49
C LEU A 265 10.49 17.06 -14.47
N PHE A 266 10.23 17.70 -13.32
CA PHE A 266 10.40 19.13 -13.15
C PHE A 266 11.84 19.57 -13.37
N LEU A 267 12.81 18.86 -12.75
CA LEU A 267 14.23 19.13 -12.94
C LEU A 267 14.62 19.03 -14.42
N LEU A 268 14.15 18.03 -15.16
CA LEU A 268 14.45 17.92 -16.61
C LEU A 268 14.01 19.17 -17.41
N THR A 269 12.91 19.82 -17.02
CA THR A 269 12.45 21.05 -17.67
C THR A 269 13.36 22.24 -17.39
N LYS A 270 14.09 22.23 -16.26
CA LYS A 270 14.96 23.31 -15.79
C LYS A 270 16.45 23.07 -16.06
N SER A 271 16.89 21.82 -16.19
CA SER A 271 18.32 21.47 -16.21
C SER A 271 19.07 21.91 -17.47
N GLY A 272 18.39 22.19 -18.60
CA GLY A 272 19.05 22.64 -19.84
C GLY A 272 20.26 21.77 -20.22
N ARG A 273 21.48 22.33 -20.15
CA ARG A 273 22.75 21.62 -20.40
C ARG A 273 23.07 20.49 -19.42
N PHE A 274 22.52 20.53 -18.20
CA PHE A 274 22.77 19.55 -17.13
C PHE A 274 21.83 18.33 -17.19
N ARG A 275 20.95 18.24 -18.19
CA ARG A 275 20.01 17.12 -18.36
C ARG A 275 20.67 15.74 -18.27
N PRO A 276 21.83 15.47 -18.92
CA PRO A 276 22.48 14.15 -18.81
C PRO A 276 22.88 13.79 -17.38
N ILE A 277 23.35 14.77 -16.60
CA ILE A 277 23.73 14.57 -15.19
C ILE A 277 22.48 14.32 -14.35
N THR A 278 21.41 15.10 -14.56
CA THR A 278 20.11 14.88 -13.89
C THR A 278 19.58 13.48 -14.18
N LEU A 279 19.66 13.02 -15.43
CA LEU A 279 19.29 11.67 -15.82
C LEU A 279 20.15 10.61 -15.12
N ALA A 280 21.47 10.77 -15.13
CA ALA A 280 22.40 9.79 -14.54
C ALA A 280 22.11 9.63 -13.03
N ILE A 281 22.02 10.74 -12.29
CA ILE A 281 21.72 10.74 -10.86
C ILE A 281 20.35 10.11 -10.60
N ALA A 282 19.31 10.53 -11.33
CA ALA A 282 17.96 10.01 -11.14
C ALA A 282 17.87 8.52 -11.47
N THR A 283 18.58 8.04 -12.50
CA THR A 283 18.62 6.62 -12.87
C THR A 283 19.29 5.80 -11.78
N VAL A 284 20.47 6.22 -11.30
CA VAL A 284 21.18 5.51 -10.23
C VAL A 284 20.32 5.44 -8.98
N LEU A 285 19.74 6.56 -8.53
CA LEU A 285 18.85 6.59 -7.37
C LEU A 285 17.63 5.69 -7.57
N SER A 286 16.99 5.73 -8.74
CA SER A 286 15.78 4.93 -9.01
C SER A 286 16.08 3.44 -9.06
N VAL A 287 17.21 3.03 -9.66
CA VAL A 287 17.67 1.63 -9.66
C VAL A 287 17.94 1.16 -8.24
N VAL A 288 18.66 1.96 -7.45
CA VAL A 288 18.96 1.64 -6.04
C VAL A 288 17.66 1.51 -5.23
N PHE A 289 16.74 2.48 -5.35
CA PHE A 289 15.44 2.40 -4.67
C PHE A 289 14.64 1.18 -5.10
N TYR A 290 14.59 0.89 -6.41
CA TYR A 290 13.89 -0.27 -6.96
C TYR A 290 14.43 -1.56 -6.34
N ILE A 291 15.74 -1.79 -6.42
CA ILE A 291 16.38 -3.00 -5.90
C ILE A 291 16.17 -3.11 -4.38
N SER A 292 16.42 -2.03 -3.62
CA SER A 292 16.23 -2.03 -2.16
C SER A 292 14.78 -2.30 -1.77
N SER A 293 13.81 -1.76 -2.52
CA SER A 293 12.39 -1.98 -2.24
C SER A 293 12.01 -3.46 -2.33
N TYR A 294 12.51 -4.20 -3.33
CA TYR A 294 12.25 -5.63 -3.43
C TYR A 294 12.88 -6.41 -2.26
N THR A 295 14.09 -6.05 -1.83
CA THR A 295 14.72 -6.74 -0.69
C THR A 295 13.99 -6.54 0.63
N VAL A 296 13.39 -5.36 0.85
CA VAL A 296 12.70 -5.02 2.09
C VAL A 296 11.25 -5.49 2.09
N TYR A 297 10.51 -5.22 1.01
CA TYR A 297 9.05 -5.41 1.01
C TYR A 297 8.61 -6.78 0.49
N THR A 298 9.46 -7.54 -0.23
CA THR A 298 9.07 -8.90 -0.66
C THR A 298 8.82 -9.83 0.55
N PRO A 299 9.70 -9.89 1.57
CA PRO A 299 9.41 -10.67 2.78
C PRO A 299 8.15 -10.21 3.52
N GLU A 300 7.88 -8.91 3.53
CA GLU A 300 6.68 -8.34 4.15
C GLU A 300 5.39 -8.73 3.40
N VAL A 301 5.42 -8.67 2.07
CA VAL A 301 4.31 -9.11 1.21
C VAL A 301 4.03 -10.59 1.40
N VAL A 302 5.08 -11.43 1.45
CA VAL A 302 4.95 -12.88 1.71
C VAL A 302 4.39 -13.15 3.10
N ASN A 303 4.84 -12.42 4.11
CA ASN A 303 4.28 -12.51 5.46
C ASN A 303 2.78 -12.18 5.45
N LYS A 304 2.39 -11.06 4.83
CA LYS A 304 0.98 -10.65 4.75
C LYS A 304 0.13 -11.67 4.00
N TYR A 305 0.64 -12.20 2.88
CA TYR A 305 -0.03 -13.23 2.10
C TYR A 305 -0.19 -14.53 2.89
N THR A 306 0.87 -15.07 3.49
CA THR A 306 0.82 -16.33 4.26
C THR A 306 -0.08 -16.22 5.49
N ARG A 307 -0.14 -15.05 6.16
CA ARG A 307 -1.08 -14.82 7.26
C ARG A 307 -2.54 -14.87 6.80
N LEU A 308 -2.87 -14.20 5.70
CA LEU A 308 -4.22 -14.24 5.12
C LEU A 308 -4.57 -15.62 4.57
N ALA A 309 -3.62 -16.30 3.93
CA ALA A 309 -3.80 -17.66 3.44
C ALA A 309 -4.08 -18.62 4.60
N ALA A 310 -3.32 -18.58 5.70
CA ALA A 310 -3.57 -19.39 6.88
C ALA A 310 -4.98 -19.18 7.45
N ASP A 311 -5.49 -17.95 7.44
CA ASP A 311 -6.85 -17.66 7.90
C ASP A 311 -7.95 -18.22 6.99
N THR A 312 -7.67 -18.54 5.71
CA THR A 312 -8.61 -19.30 4.87
C THR A 312 -8.86 -20.72 5.40
N TYR A 313 -7.95 -21.25 6.20
CA TYR A 313 -8.12 -22.51 6.91
C TYR A 313 -8.74 -22.31 8.29
N ASN A 314 -8.27 -21.32 9.06
CA ASN A 314 -8.73 -21.09 10.43
C ASN A 314 -10.20 -20.63 10.48
N TRP A 315 -10.60 -19.73 9.58
CA TRP A 315 -11.90 -19.08 9.65
C TRP A 315 -13.08 -20.04 9.44
N PRO A 316 -13.14 -20.85 8.36
CA PRO A 316 -14.28 -21.73 8.14
C PRO A 316 -14.47 -22.76 9.27
N LYS A 317 -13.39 -23.17 9.92
CA LYS A 317 -13.39 -24.20 10.97
C LYS A 317 -13.67 -23.65 12.36
N HIS A 318 -13.05 -22.52 12.70
CA HIS A 318 -13.01 -22.02 14.07
C HIS A 318 -13.65 -20.65 14.22
N GLN A 319 -14.06 -20.00 13.12
CA GLN A 319 -14.54 -18.62 13.09
C GLN A 319 -13.55 -17.65 13.77
N LYS A 320 -12.25 -17.93 13.62
CA LYS A 320 -11.14 -17.13 14.14
C LYS A 320 -10.16 -16.76 13.03
N GLU A 321 -9.65 -15.54 13.08
CA GLU A 321 -8.55 -15.04 12.25
C GLU A 321 -7.35 -14.71 13.15
N LEU A 322 -6.19 -15.28 12.86
CA LEU A 322 -4.96 -14.96 13.57
C LEU A 322 -4.31 -13.69 13.02
N SER A 323 -4.62 -13.33 11.76
CA SER A 323 -4.03 -12.15 11.13
C SER A 323 -4.68 -10.83 11.57
N ASN A 324 -6.00 -10.84 11.80
CA ASN A 324 -6.81 -9.66 12.13
C ASN A 324 -7.66 -9.86 13.40
N TYR A 325 -7.02 -10.41 14.43
CA TYR A 325 -7.63 -10.85 15.68
C TYR A 325 -8.37 -9.74 16.47
N ASN A 326 -8.00 -8.47 16.30
CA ASN A 326 -8.62 -7.35 17.01
C ASN A 326 -10.01 -6.94 16.47
N ALA A 327 -10.30 -7.21 15.20
CA ALA A 327 -11.49 -6.66 14.53
C ALA A 327 -12.53 -7.73 14.19
N ILE A 328 -12.16 -9.00 14.32
CA ILE A 328 -12.95 -10.09 13.77
C ILE A 328 -14.28 -10.28 14.51
N ASP A 329 -14.26 -10.22 15.85
CA ASP A 329 -15.46 -10.42 16.66
C ASP A 329 -16.51 -9.31 16.40
N ALA A 330 -16.05 -8.07 16.19
CA ALA A 330 -16.92 -6.95 15.82
C ALA A 330 -17.45 -7.05 14.37
N SER A 331 -16.76 -7.80 13.51
CA SER A 331 -17.11 -7.95 12.08
C SER A 331 -17.99 -9.17 11.81
N LEU A 332 -18.01 -10.16 12.72
CA LEU A 332 -18.80 -11.39 12.62
C LEU A 332 -20.29 -11.17 12.24
N PRO A 333 -21.02 -10.20 12.83
CA PRO A 333 -22.43 -9.97 12.48
C PRO A 333 -22.65 -9.61 11.02
N TYR A 334 -21.64 -9.06 10.34
CA TYR A 334 -21.69 -8.71 8.92
C TYR A 334 -21.11 -9.82 8.04
N LEU A 335 -20.05 -10.49 8.50
CA LEU A 335 -19.34 -11.51 7.74
C LEU A 335 -20.10 -12.84 7.66
N LEU A 336 -20.72 -13.30 8.74
CA LEU A 336 -21.44 -14.58 8.76
C LEU A 336 -22.63 -14.58 7.78
N PRO A 337 -23.53 -13.58 7.76
CA PRO A 337 -24.59 -13.54 6.76
C PRO A 337 -24.05 -13.49 5.34
N ALA A 338 -23.02 -12.70 5.08
CA ALA A 338 -22.42 -12.59 3.75
C ALA A 338 -21.78 -13.92 3.29
N TYR A 339 -21.18 -14.67 4.20
CA TYR A 339 -20.63 -16.01 3.94
C TYR A 339 -21.74 -17.03 3.67
N HIS A 340 -22.75 -17.12 4.53
CA HIS A 340 -23.87 -18.06 4.38
C HIS A 340 -24.71 -17.80 3.12
N GLN A 341 -24.89 -16.53 2.74
CA GLN A 341 -25.58 -16.14 1.50
C GLN A 341 -24.71 -16.29 0.25
N GLY A 342 -23.43 -16.64 0.41
CA GLY A 342 -22.50 -16.87 -0.71
C GLY A 342 -21.95 -15.60 -1.37
N PHE A 343 -22.24 -14.42 -0.81
CA PHE A 343 -21.68 -13.13 -1.26
C PHE A 343 -20.17 -13.06 -1.05
N TRP A 344 -19.70 -13.64 0.05
CA TRP A 344 -18.29 -13.79 0.36
C TRP A 344 -17.90 -15.27 0.34
N ARG A 345 -16.88 -15.61 -0.46
CA ARG A 345 -16.37 -16.97 -0.60
C ARG A 345 -14.92 -17.03 -0.17
N ILE A 346 -14.57 -18.07 0.57
CA ILE A 346 -13.22 -18.32 1.05
C ILE A 346 -12.62 -19.46 0.23
N PRO A 347 -11.44 -19.28 -0.38
CA PRO A 347 -10.81 -20.33 -1.17
C PRO A 347 -10.33 -21.47 -0.26
N ASN A 348 -10.55 -22.71 -0.67
CA ASN A 348 -9.96 -23.86 0.01
C ASN A 348 -8.51 -24.07 -0.48
N LEU A 349 -7.54 -23.51 0.27
CA LEU A 349 -6.12 -23.58 -0.09
C LEU A 349 -5.39 -24.81 0.47
N PHE A 350 -6.03 -25.59 1.35
CA PHE A 350 -5.40 -26.64 2.14
C PHE A 350 -6.20 -27.95 2.12
N ALA A 351 -6.71 -28.33 0.95
CA ALA A 351 -7.38 -29.62 0.77
C ALA A 351 -6.45 -30.79 1.18
N GLY A 352 -6.97 -31.75 1.94
CA GLY A 352 -6.22 -32.91 2.44
C GLY A 352 -5.29 -32.64 3.63
N PHE A 353 -5.15 -31.39 4.08
CA PHE A 353 -4.22 -31.06 5.17
C PHE A 353 -4.56 -31.76 6.50
N ASP A 354 -5.84 -31.92 6.84
CA ASP A 354 -6.23 -32.62 8.09
C ASP A 354 -5.78 -34.08 8.11
N GLU A 355 -5.93 -34.77 6.99
CA GLU A 355 -5.52 -36.16 6.82
C GLU A 355 -4.00 -36.30 6.96
N MET A 356 -3.24 -35.33 6.43
CA MET A 356 -1.79 -35.27 6.61
C MET A 356 -1.40 -35.10 8.07
N VAL A 357 -2.07 -34.21 8.81
CA VAL A 357 -1.81 -34.00 10.24
C VAL A 357 -2.09 -35.28 11.02
N GLN A 358 -3.23 -35.92 10.80
CA GLN A 358 -3.60 -37.16 11.48
C GLN A 358 -2.62 -38.29 11.16
N THR A 359 -2.22 -38.44 9.89
CA THR A 359 -1.23 -39.45 9.48
C THR A 359 0.13 -39.22 10.15
N ALA A 360 0.61 -37.97 10.19
CA ALA A 360 1.88 -37.63 10.83
C ALA A 360 1.86 -37.91 12.35
N LEU A 361 0.74 -37.64 13.02
CA LEU A 361 0.56 -37.92 14.45
C LEU A 361 0.51 -39.44 14.73
N GLN A 362 -0.18 -40.21 13.89
CA GLN A 362 -0.25 -41.68 14.00
C GLN A 362 1.12 -42.33 13.80
N GLN A 363 1.90 -41.84 12.83
CA GLN A 363 3.25 -42.33 12.54
C GLN A 363 4.30 -41.89 13.57
N LYS A 364 4.00 -40.87 14.41
CA LYS A 364 4.92 -40.28 15.38
C LYS A 364 6.28 -39.87 14.78
N SER A 365 6.29 -39.49 13.50
CA SER A 365 7.48 -39.13 12.74
C SER A 365 7.90 -37.67 12.97
N PHE A 366 8.30 -37.37 14.20
CA PHE A 366 8.63 -35.99 14.62
C PHE A 366 10.10 -35.63 14.42
N LYS A 367 10.37 -34.49 13.78
CA LYS A 367 11.74 -33.97 13.62
C LYS A 367 12.10 -32.97 14.73
N PRO A 368 13.38 -32.94 15.18
CA PRO A 368 13.85 -31.90 16.10
C PRO A 368 13.83 -30.53 15.40
N ALA A 369 13.53 -29.47 16.15
CA ALA A 369 13.57 -28.09 15.66
C ALA A 369 14.02 -27.16 16.79
N THR A 370 14.82 -26.14 16.48
CA THR A 370 15.25 -25.16 17.49
C THR A 370 14.27 -24.00 17.56
N LEU A 371 13.52 -23.93 18.67
CA LEU A 371 12.51 -22.92 18.92
C LEU A 371 13.03 -21.84 19.88
N ARG A 372 12.71 -20.59 19.59
CA ARG A 372 12.81 -19.49 20.55
C ARG A 372 11.46 -18.79 20.62
N THR A 373 10.98 -18.58 21.84
CA THR A 373 9.72 -17.85 22.10
C THR A 373 10.00 -16.59 22.90
N GLU A 374 9.25 -15.52 22.60
CA GLU A 374 9.35 -14.25 23.31
C GLU A 374 7.95 -13.64 23.45
N HIS A 375 7.59 -13.21 24.66
CA HIS A 375 6.32 -12.54 24.91
C HIS A 375 6.45 -11.05 24.55
N ILE A 376 5.60 -10.58 23.65
CA ILE A 376 5.58 -9.20 23.20
C ILE A 376 4.32 -8.52 23.74
N MET A 377 4.53 -7.41 24.45
CA MET A 377 3.49 -6.48 24.88
C MET A 377 3.79 -5.12 24.25
N HIS A 378 3.03 -4.73 23.21
CA HIS A 378 3.10 -3.35 22.70
C HIS A 378 2.03 -2.51 23.39
N GLY A 379 2.38 -1.28 23.79
CA GLY A 379 1.53 -0.44 24.64
C GLY A 379 0.13 -0.22 24.04
N GLY A 380 -0.88 -0.83 24.66
CA GLY A 380 -2.29 -0.80 24.22
C GLY A 380 -2.73 -2.00 23.37
N ASP A 381 -1.80 -2.86 22.94
CA ASP A 381 -2.09 -4.10 22.21
C ASP A 381 -2.19 -5.31 23.17
N LEU A 382 -3.00 -6.28 22.76
CA LEU A 382 -3.25 -7.54 23.47
C LEU A 382 -1.97 -8.40 23.47
N PRO A 383 -1.75 -9.26 24.49
CA PRO A 383 -0.54 -10.07 24.60
C PRO A 383 -0.31 -10.96 23.38
N GLN A 384 0.91 -10.95 22.85
CA GLN A 384 1.34 -11.73 21.70
C GLN A 384 2.55 -12.61 22.06
N LEU A 385 2.67 -13.74 21.37
CA LEU A 385 3.84 -14.61 21.44
C LEU A 385 4.58 -14.59 20.10
N LEU A 386 5.81 -14.10 20.09
CA LEU A 386 6.73 -14.28 18.98
C LEU A 386 7.32 -15.67 19.05
N VAL A 387 7.21 -16.42 17.96
CA VAL A 387 7.78 -17.74 17.78
C VAL A 387 8.80 -17.65 16.65
N GLU A 388 10.08 -17.79 16.98
CA GLU A 388 11.18 -17.89 16.01
C GLU A 388 11.66 -19.33 15.92
N MET A 389 11.72 -19.88 14.70
CA MET A 389 12.30 -21.19 14.44
C MET A 389 13.60 -21.02 13.66
N LYS A 390 14.70 -21.48 14.26
CA LYS A 390 16.01 -21.52 13.61
C LYS A 390 16.15 -22.81 12.82
N GLU A 391 16.66 -22.70 11.61
CA GLU A 391 16.84 -23.81 10.68
C GLU A 391 15.58 -24.67 10.52
N ALA A 392 14.51 -24.06 10.00
CA ALA A 392 13.25 -24.74 9.81
C ALA A 392 13.42 -26.07 9.04
N PRO A 393 12.70 -27.14 9.44
CA PRO A 393 12.81 -28.46 8.82
C PRO A 393 12.33 -28.47 7.37
N LEU A 394 11.43 -27.53 7.02
CA LEU A 394 11.01 -27.21 5.67
C LEU A 394 11.49 -25.82 5.29
N ARG A 395 11.89 -25.65 4.03
CA ARG A 395 12.50 -24.41 3.53
C ARG A 395 11.84 -23.98 2.22
N ARG A 396 11.65 -22.67 2.09
CA ARG A 396 11.28 -22.05 0.82
C ARG A 396 12.45 -22.14 -0.14
N GLN A 397 12.25 -22.76 -1.28
CA GLN A 397 13.22 -22.82 -2.36
C GLN A 397 12.94 -21.73 -3.40
N HIS A 398 11.66 -21.46 -3.66
CA HIS A 398 11.18 -20.49 -4.64
C HIS A 398 10.47 -19.31 -3.98
N LEU A 399 10.27 -18.25 -4.77
CA LEU A 399 9.54 -17.05 -4.32
C LEU A 399 8.05 -17.31 -4.05
N ARG A 400 7.47 -18.33 -4.67
CA ARG A 400 6.06 -18.72 -4.53
C ARG A 400 5.81 -19.76 -3.43
N ASP A 401 6.87 -20.23 -2.78
CA ASP A 401 6.73 -21.22 -1.73
C ASP A 401 6.20 -20.56 -0.45
N ASP A 402 5.12 -21.11 0.07
CA ASP A 402 4.45 -20.63 1.27
C ASP A 402 4.73 -21.57 2.43
N LEU A 403 5.35 -21.04 3.49
CA LEU A 403 5.61 -21.79 4.72
C LEU A 403 4.68 -21.31 5.83
N PHE A 404 4.08 -22.26 6.54
CA PHE A 404 3.15 -22.02 7.63
C PHE A 404 3.63 -22.75 8.89
N LEU A 405 3.38 -22.15 10.05
CA LEU A 405 3.49 -22.83 11.33
C LEU A 405 2.16 -23.54 11.60
N VAL A 406 2.24 -24.83 11.90
CA VAL A 406 1.11 -25.67 12.34
C VAL A 406 1.09 -25.70 13.86
N LEU A 407 -0.08 -25.48 14.43
CA LEU A 407 -0.36 -25.57 15.87
C LEU A 407 -1.43 -26.63 16.06
N HIS A 408 -1.09 -27.79 16.61
CA HIS A 408 -2.05 -28.87 16.85
C HIS A 408 -2.22 -29.14 18.36
N ASP A 409 -3.44 -28.96 18.86
CA ASP A 409 -3.84 -29.37 20.21
C ASP A 409 -4.25 -30.84 20.18
N GLU A 410 -3.39 -31.72 20.73
CA GLU A 410 -3.63 -33.17 20.78
C GLU A 410 -4.84 -33.53 21.67
N ARG A 411 -5.19 -32.70 22.67
CA ARG A 411 -6.31 -32.98 23.59
C ARG A 411 -7.65 -32.62 22.94
N GLN A 412 -7.72 -31.44 22.32
CA GLN A 412 -8.95 -30.97 21.67
C GLN A 412 -9.09 -31.42 20.22
N GLN A 413 -8.06 -32.05 19.64
CA GLN A 413 -7.99 -32.43 18.23
C GLN A 413 -8.25 -31.23 17.30
N LYS A 414 -7.74 -30.06 17.67
CA LYS A 414 -7.87 -28.81 16.90
C LYS A 414 -6.53 -28.39 16.32
N THR A 415 -6.56 -28.00 15.06
CA THR A 415 -5.39 -27.49 14.35
C THR A 415 -5.62 -26.04 13.94
N TYR A 416 -4.62 -25.20 14.15
CA TYR A 416 -4.54 -23.84 13.65
C TYR A 416 -3.31 -23.69 12.73
N LEU A 417 -3.44 -22.82 11.74
CA LEU A 417 -2.33 -22.41 10.88
C LEU A 417 -1.95 -20.97 11.16
N ALA A 418 -0.66 -20.69 11.26
CA ALA A 418 -0.15 -19.33 11.32
C ALA A 418 0.79 -19.07 10.14
N GLY A 419 0.62 -17.93 9.47
CA GLY A 419 1.54 -17.45 8.45
C GLY A 419 2.94 -17.18 9.05
N THR A 420 3.97 -17.30 8.22
CA THR A 420 5.36 -17.08 8.68
C THR A 420 5.97 -15.89 7.95
N GLN A 421 6.76 -15.12 8.69
CA GLN A 421 7.56 -14.02 8.19
C GLN A 421 8.96 -14.54 7.84
N PRO A 422 9.30 -14.65 6.53
CA PRO A 422 10.66 -14.98 6.14
C PRO A 422 11.60 -13.79 6.33
N LYS A 423 12.90 -14.07 6.43
CA LYS A 423 13.97 -13.05 6.36
C LYS A 423 14.67 -13.13 5.00
N PHE A 424 15.11 -11.99 4.45
CA PHE A 424 15.93 -11.98 3.24
C PHE A 424 17.25 -12.71 3.52
N ALA A 425 17.65 -13.62 2.63
CA ALA A 425 18.83 -14.47 2.78
C ALA A 425 20.17 -13.70 2.78
N GLY A 426 20.14 -12.44 2.36
CA GLY A 426 21.31 -11.60 2.15
C GLY A 426 21.85 -11.70 0.72
N TRP A 427 22.49 -10.63 0.27
CA TRP A 427 22.99 -10.50 -1.11
C TRP A 427 23.92 -11.63 -1.53
N ARG A 428 24.82 -12.05 -0.64
CA ARG A 428 25.78 -13.14 -0.92
C ARG A 428 25.06 -14.43 -1.29
N ARG A 429 24.06 -14.85 -0.50
CA ARG A 429 23.33 -16.10 -0.72
C ARG A 429 22.38 -16.01 -1.91
N PHE A 430 21.74 -14.86 -2.09
CA PHE A 430 20.89 -14.62 -3.26
C PHE A 430 21.68 -14.75 -4.57
N ILE A 431 22.87 -14.15 -4.66
CA ILE A 431 23.71 -14.19 -5.88
C ILE A 431 24.34 -15.56 -6.09
N THR A 432 24.76 -16.24 -5.02
CA THR A 432 25.50 -17.52 -5.14
C THR A 432 24.61 -18.74 -5.29
N THR A 433 23.45 -18.77 -4.63
CA THR A 433 22.57 -19.94 -4.61
C THR A 433 21.18 -19.69 -5.19
N GLY A 434 20.88 -18.46 -5.62
CA GLY A 434 19.54 -18.08 -6.09
C GLY A 434 18.46 -18.03 -5.00
N SER A 435 18.83 -18.27 -3.73
CA SER A 435 17.87 -18.36 -2.62
C SER A 435 17.57 -16.97 -2.07
N PHE A 436 16.32 -16.53 -2.21
CA PHE A 436 15.89 -15.21 -1.75
C PHE A 436 15.59 -15.18 -0.24
N PHE A 437 15.04 -16.27 0.30
CA PHE A 437 14.68 -16.38 1.72
C PHE A 437 15.70 -17.17 2.52
N GLY A 438 15.95 -16.74 3.75
CA GLY A 438 16.75 -17.50 4.72
C GLY A 438 16.04 -18.78 5.18
N PRO A 439 16.77 -19.68 5.87
CA PRO A 439 16.21 -20.92 6.41
C PRO A 439 15.37 -20.69 7.68
N ASP A 440 15.44 -19.50 8.26
CA ASP A 440 14.75 -19.13 9.49
C ASP A 440 13.46 -18.39 9.16
N PHE A 441 12.48 -18.53 10.06
CA PHE A 441 11.26 -17.73 10.02
C PHE A 441 10.82 -17.34 11.42
N SER A 442 9.99 -16.30 11.49
CA SER A 442 9.26 -15.94 12.69
C SER A 442 7.76 -15.92 12.43
N THR A 443 6.97 -16.09 13.47
CA THR A 443 5.52 -15.87 13.43
C THR A 443 5.05 -15.28 14.74
N VAL A 444 3.95 -14.54 14.70
CA VAL A 444 3.38 -13.87 15.87
C VAL A 444 2.00 -14.47 16.11
N LEU A 445 1.80 -15.01 17.31
CA LEU A 445 0.57 -15.65 17.73
C LEU A 445 -0.19 -14.74 18.71
N PRO A 446 -1.44 -14.36 18.42
CA PRO A 446 -2.26 -13.59 19.35
C PRO A 446 -2.82 -14.51 20.45
N LEU A 447 -2.36 -14.32 21.69
CA LEU A 447 -2.70 -15.19 22.82
C LEU A 447 -4.17 -15.13 23.25
N GLN A 448 -4.91 -14.11 22.80
CA GLN A 448 -6.35 -13.98 23.12
C GLN A 448 -7.26 -14.76 22.16
N VAL A 449 -6.77 -15.07 20.97
CA VAL A 449 -7.58 -15.73 19.94
C VAL A 449 -7.29 -17.21 19.84
N VAL A 450 -6.04 -17.61 20.05
CA VAL A 450 -5.70 -19.03 20.17
C VAL A 450 -6.10 -19.50 21.58
N PRO A 451 -6.96 -20.53 21.72
CA PRO A 451 -7.37 -21.03 23.02
C PRO A 451 -6.18 -21.49 23.86
N GLN A 452 -6.26 -21.34 25.18
CA GLN A 452 -5.23 -21.88 26.08
C GLN A 452 -5.14 -23.40 25.94
N GLY A 453 -3.91 -23.90 25.84
CA GLY A 453 -3.65 -25.31 25.56
C GLY A 453 -2.19 -25.64 25.32
N GLN A 454 -1.92 -26.94 25.20
CA GLN A 454 -0.60 -27.43 24.78
C GLN A 454 -0.67 -27.79 23.29
N TYR A 455 0.14 -27.09 22.49
CA TYR A 455 0.16 -27.23 21.04
C TYR A 455 1.47 -27.86 20.60
N ARG A 456 1.37 -28.97 19.87
CA ARG A 456 2.49 -29.50 19.10
C ARG A 456 2.70 -28.66 17.87
N LEU A 457 3.96 -28.30 17.62
CA LEU A 457 4.33 -27.50 16.46
C LEU A 457 4.60 -28.36 15.23
N GLY A 458 4.41 -27.76 14.07
CA GLY A 458 4.78 -28.34 12.78
C GLY A 458 5.07 -27.26 11.75
N CYS A 459 5.70 -27.64 10.66
CA CYS A 459 5.89 -26.81 9.48
C CYS A 459 5.09 -27.41 8.33
N LEU A 460 4.28 -26.58 7.68
CA LEU A 460 3.60 -26.92 6.44
C LEU A 460 4.19 -26.07 5.33
N LEU A 461 4.77 -26.69 4.32
CA LEU A 461 5.21 -26.04 3.09
C LEU A 461 4.17 -26.31 2.01
N LYS A 462 3.75 -25.25 1.34
CA LYS A 462 3.02 -25.33 0.09
C LYS A 462 3.93 -24.84 -1.02
N ASP A 463 4.30 -25.74 -1.93
CA ASP A 463 5.20 -25.40 -3.04
C ASP A 463 4.48 -24.59 -4.14
N ALA A 464 5.25 -24.13 -5.13
CA ALA A 464 4.74 -23.39 -6.27
C ALA A 464 3.68 -24.14 -7.12
N ASP A 465 3.67 -25.47 -7.06
CA ASP A 465 2.73 -26.36 -7.77
C ASP A 465 1.48 -26.68 -6.91
N ASN A 466 1.39 -26.10 -5.72
CA ASN A 466 0.37 -26.32 -4.69
C ASN A 466 0.41 -27.70 -4.02
N ASN A 467 1.53 -28.43 -4.10
CA ASN A 467 1.71 -29.62 -3.28
C ASN A 467 1.98 -29.21 -1.83
N LEU A 468 1.45 -30.01 -0.90
CA LEU A 468 1.62 -29.81 0.52
C LEU A 468 2.66 -30.80 1.06
N GLU A 469 3.64 -30.28 1.80
CA GLU A 469 4.60 -31.06 2.57
C GLU A 469 4.47 -30.68 4.04
N LEU A 470 4.28 -31.67 4.92
CA LEU A 470 4.11 -31.46 6.36
C LEU A 470 5.22 -32.16 7.14
N ILE A 471 5.82 -31.44 8.07
CA ILE A 471 6.70 -32.00 9.08
C ILE A 471 6.25 -31.53 10.46
N MET A 472 5.81 -32.46 11.31
CA MET A 472 5.54 -32.18 12.72
C MET A 472 6.85 -32.23 13.52
N THR A 473 6.98 -31.37 14.53
CA THR A 473 8.17 -31.26 15.35
C THR A 473 7.98 -31.94 16.71
N GLN A 474 9.11 -32.16 17.40
CA GLN A 474 9.12 -32.64 18.79
C GLN A 474 8.76 -31.54 19.79
N GLU A 475 8.73 -30.27 19.34
CA GLU A 475 8.50 -29.09 20.17
C GLU A 475 7.01 -28.90 20.47
N ASN A 476 6.72 -28.61 21.74
CA ASN A 476 5.41 -28.22 22.21
C ASN A 476 5.48 -26.82 22.83
N ILE A 477 4.44 -26.02 22.61
CA ILE A 477 4.27 -24.74 23.29
C ILE A 477 3.01 -24.75 24.14
N THR A 478 3.04 -24.03 25.25
CA THR A 478 1.85 -23.75 26.07
C THR A 478 1.44 -22.31 25.81
N LEU A 479 0.18 -22.12 25.42
CA LEU A 479 -0.43 -20.82 25.14
C LEU A 479 -1.45 -20.44 26.23
#